data_AF-A0A1Q7ZLP0-F1
#
_entry.id   AF-A0A1Q7ZLP0-F1
#
_cell.length_a   1.000
_cell.length_b   1.000
_cell.length_c   1.000
_cell.angle_alpha   90.00
_cell.angle_beta   90.00
_cell.angle_gamma   90.00
#
_symmetry.space_group_name_H-M   'P 1'
#
loop_
_entity.id
_entity.type
_entity.pdbx_description
1 polymer ?
#
loop_
_entity_poly.entity_id
_entity_poly.type
_entity_poly.pdbx_seq_one_letter_code
_entity_poly.pdbx_strand_id
1 'polypeptide(L)'
;MKFPTFMRMKGLPLNLNMYEADETLTNKHFQEFKMSELDRIHLPESMGPFTNLSPLSTKEFIVDDNRGAVSTSPYLEIDGTDFYLSVKGVGSTTNPFSHQLLGRAEICSLLKDSRLKDRIVDSEERAPRYITGELWLRGSPYGGQGLQHATTSMKVSEMADLTSIHGFRVAPVVKIAFLPESLEIEIKKIFWYRRFRGRMVQEARLVPSNVRIYFHSGSTIGGNISSIFDLFGIDENDKALGFLENFVKSGIAFLTLFARSLKSNEDGTFSGLDFSDVWLDKDAVLAPDGTIYFVDLEGLEWITIGREKVREKIDDQIYRSLYEFIYAYEQIERERSARFGEVMDRKVQFEHLLREALKDDEVVQLAREGESLELIVGNILGEQSVIGKFPIIDW
;
A
#
# COMPACT_ATOMS: atom_id res chain seq x y z
N MET A 1 1.69 36.38 0.82
CA MET A 1 1.08 35.05 1.06
C MET A 1 1.63 34.09 0.03
N LYS A 2 2.54 33.20 0.41
CA LYS A 2 2.86 32.02 -0.42
C LYS A 2 1.76 31.01 -0.14
N PHE A 3 1.01 30.62 -1.17
CA PHE A 3 0.13 29.45 -1.06
C PHE A 3 1.02 28.24 -0.70
N PRO A 4 0.57 27.28 0.13
CA PRO A 4 1.29 26.04 0.30
C PRO A 4 1.42 25.40 -1.09
N THR A 5 2.64 25.25 -1.58
CA THR A 5 2.90 24.41 -2.75
C THR A 5 2.80 22.97 -2.30
N PHE A 6 1.59 22.41 -2.39
CA PHE A 6 1.36 20.98 -2.16
C PHE A 6 2.20 20.15 -3.13
N MET A 7 2.64 18.96 -2.69
CA MET A 7 3.36 18.03 -3.55
C MET A 7 2.48 17.63 -4.74
N ARG A 8 2.98 17.82 -5.96
CA ARG A 8 2.28 17.37 -7.16
C ARG A 8 2.62 15.91 -7.45
N MET A 9 1.66 15.02 -7.19
CA MET A 9 1.77 13.59 -7.51
C MET A 9 2.21 13.37 -8.96
N LYS A 10 3.18 12.49 -9.17
CA LYS A 10 3.69 12.12 -10.51
C LYS A 10 2.94 10.90 -11.03
N GLY A 11 2.53 10.93 -12.30
CA GLY A 11 1.97 9.76 -12.98
C GLY A 11 1.07 10.13 -14.14
N LEU A 12 0.48 9.11 -14.76
CA LEU A 12 -0.45 9.30 -15.87
C LEU A 12 -1.79 9.82 -15.34
N PRO A 13 -2.36 10.89 -15.92
CA PRO A 13 -3.68 11.36 -15.53
C PRO A 13 -4.76 10.35 -15.92
N LEU A 14 -5.78 10.25 -15.08
CA LEU A 14 -6.92 9.36 -15.23
C LEU A 14 -8.19 10.08 -14.80
N ASN A 15 -9.13 10.24 -15.71
CA ASN A 15 -10.45 10.75 -15.37
C ASN A 15 -11.32 9.61 -14.85
N LEU A 16 -11.85 9.80 -13.63
CA LEU A 16 -12.80 8.90 -13.01
C LEU A 16 -14.16 9.57 -12.91
N ASN A 17 -15.16 8.89 -13.46
CA ASN A 17 -16.56 9.24 -13.32
C ASN A 17 -17.04 8.82 -11.94
N MET A 18 -17.66 9.75 -11.22
CA MET A 18 -18.18 9.53 -9.87
C MET A 18 -19.68 9.23 -9.92
N TYR A 19 -20.10 8.22 -9.17
CA TYR A 19 -21.51 7.86 -8.98
C TYR A 19 -21.79 7.67 -7.49
N GLU A 20 -23.06 7.82 -7.10
CA GLU A 20 -23.48 7.49 -5.73
C GLU A 20 -23.21 6.01 -5.44
N ALA A 21 -22.71 5.72 -4.24
CA ALA A 21 -22.68 4.35 -3.73
C ALA A 21 -23.96 4.11 -2.92
N ASP A 22 -24.75 3.11 -3.30
CA ASP A 22 -25.99 2.77 -2.59
C ASP A 22 -25.71 2.21 -1.17
N GLU A 23 -24.53 1.62 -0.99
CA GLU A 23 -24.09 1.00 0.26
C GLU A 23 -22.60 1.28 0.49
N THR A 24 -22.25 1.63 1.72
CA THR A 24 -20.86 1.80 2.17
C THR A 24 -20.63 1.21 3.55
N LEU A 25 -19.40 0.77 3.82
CA LEU A 25 -18.91 0.48 5.18
C LEU A 25 -17.83 1.51 5.52
N THR A 26 -17.95 2.13 6.68
CA THR A 26 -17.01 3.16 7.14
C THR A 26 -16.16 2.61 8.27
N ASN A 27 -14.86 2.90 8.22
CA ASN A 27 -13.91 2.58 9.29
C ASN A 27 -14.34 3.24 10.60
N LYS A 28 -14.31 2.51 11.72
CA LYS A 28 -14.70 3.02 13.03
C LYS A 28 -13.97 4.32 13.44
N HIS A 29 -12.73 4.51 13.01
CA HIS A 29 -11.91 5.68 13.33
C HIS A 29 -12.26 6.93 12.52
N PHE A 30 -13.02 6.76 11.43
CA PHE A 30 -13.35 7.83 10.48
C PHE A 30 -14.85 8.12 10.38
N GLN A 31 -15.66 7.64 11.34
CA GLN A 31 -17.12 7.81 11.34
C GLN A 31 -17.57 9.28 11.36
N GLU A 32 -16.82 10.14 12.06
CA GLU A 32 -17.12 11.56 12.18
C GLU A 32 -16.55 12.39 11.01
N PHE A 33 -15.68 11.79 10.20
CA PHE A 33 -15.06 12.45 9.06
C PHE A 33 -16.03 12.52 7.89
N LYS A 34 -16.50 13.73 7.58
CA LYS A 34 -17.43 13.97 6.45
C LYS A 34 -16.66 14.21 5.17
N MET A 35 -16.72 13.26 4.24
CA MET A 35 -16.04 13.36 2.95
C MET A 35 -16.92 12.80 1.85
N SER A 36 -17.70 13.67 1.19
CA SER A 36 -18.69 13.27 0.18
C SER A 36 -18.10 12.52 -1.02
N GLU A 37 -16.80 12.66 -1.27
CA GLU A 37 -16.12 11.93 -2.35
C GLU A 37 -15.77 10.49 -1.94
N LEU A 38 -15.62 10.18 -0.64
CA LEU A 38 -15.40 8.80 -0.17
C LEU A 38 -16.67 7.96 -0.19
N ASP A 39 -17.83 8.60 -0.26
CA ASP A 39 -19.15 7.95 -0.35
C ASP A 39 -19.53 7.59 -1.80
N ARG A 40 -18.59 7.69 -2.73
CA ARG A 40 -18.83 7.52 -4.17
C ARG A 40 -18.05 6.34 -4.73
N ILE A 41 -18.60 5.73 -5.77
CA ILE A 41 -17.85 4.84 -6.64
C ILE A 41 -17.18 5.65 -7.76
N HIS A 42 -15.96 5.27 -8.13
CA HIS A 42 -15.11 5.95 -9.09
C HIS A 42 -14.79 4.99 -10.23
N LEU A 43 -15.40 5.17 -11.40
CA LEU A 43 -15.20 4.28 -12.54
C LEU A 43 -14.52 5.02 -13.68
N PRO A 44 -13.56 4.39 -14.38
CA PRO A 44 -13.01 4.96 -15.60
C PRO A 44 -14.08 5.00 -16.71
N GLU A 45 -13.90 5.89 -17.69
CA GLU A 45 -14.84 6.08 -18.82
C GLU A 45 -15.16 4.76 -19.56
N SER A 46 -14.16 3.89 -19.67
CA SER A 46 -14.22 2.53 -20.21
C SER A 46 -15.28 1.63 -19.58
N MET A 47 -15.70 1.91 -18.34
CA MET A 47 -16.76 1.16 -17.66
C MET A 47 -18.17 1.71 -17.93
N GLY A 48 -18.29 2.86 -18.61
CA GLY A 48 -19.58 3.46 -19.00
C GLY A 48 -20.53 2.48 -19.71
N PRO A 49 -20.07 1.68 -20.69
CA PRO A 49 -20.89 0.66 -21.35
C PRO A 49 -21.45 -0.45 -20.44
N PHE A 50 -20.96 -0.60 -19.21
CA PHE A 50 -21.40 -1.64 -18.27
C PHE A 50 -22.48 -1.13 -17.31
N THR A 51 -22.79 0.16 -17.34
CA THR A 51 -23.78 0.77 -16.45
C THR A 51 -24.77 1.60 -17.24
N ASN A 52 -25.96 1.82 -16.67
CA ASN A 52 -26.93 2.81 -17.18
C ASN A 52 -26.98 4.05 -16.28
N LEU A 53 -26.11 4.11 -15.28
CA LEU A 53 -26.02 5.25 -14.37
C LEU A 53 -25.42 6.45 -15.09
N SER A 54 -25.95 7.63 -14.79
CA SER A 54 -25.35 8.89 -15.21
C SER A 54 -24.32 9.32 -14.16
N PRO A 55 -23.10 9.71 -14.56
CA PRO A 55 -22.12 10.20 -13.60
C PRO A 55 -22.58 11.53 -12.99
N LEU A 56 -22.36 11.70 -11.69
CA LEU A 56 -22.63 12.96 -10.99
C LEU A 56 -21.64 14.04 -11.43
N SER A 57 -20.39 13.63 -11.65
CA SER A 57 -19.28 14.47 -12.06
C SER A 57 -18.09 13.60 -12.47
N THR A 58 -17.09 14.21 -13.07
CA THR A 58 -15.82 13.57 -13.43
C THR A 58 -14.68 14.31 -12.73
N LYS A 59 -13.73 13.56 -12.17
CA LYS A 59 -12.57 14.11 -11.46
C LYS A 59 -11.28 13.48 -11.96
N GLU A 60 -10.24 14.29 -12.03
CA GLU A 60 -8.90 13.83 -12.40
C GLU A 60 -8.20 13.19 -11.20
N PHE A 61 -7.66 12.00 -11.43
CA PHE A 61 -6.79 11.23 -10.56
C PHE A 61 -5.48 10.93 -11.30
N ILE A 62 -4.52 10.37 -10.58
CA ILE A 62 -3.28 9.83 -11.12
C ILE A 62 -3.30 8.31 -10.99
N VAL A 63 -2.88 7.60 -12.04
CA VAL A 63 -2.67 6.15 -11.97
C VAL A 63 -1.63 5.82 -10.89
N ASP A 64 -1.94 4.89 -10.00
CA ASP A 64 -1.04 4.44 -8.93
C ASP A 64 -0.53 3.02 -9.22
N ASP A 65 -1.26 1.98 -8.78
CA ASP A 65 -0.97 0.59 -9.15
C ASP A 65 -1.85 0.09 -10.31
N ASN A 66 -1.74 -1.20 -10.60
CA ASN A 66 -2.49 -1.84 -11.69
C ASN A 66 -4.02 -1.62 -11.58
N ARG A 67 -4.59 -1.53 -10.38
CA ARG A 67 -6.04 -1.38 -10.14
C ARG A 67 -6.38 -0.17 -9.25
N GLY A 68 -5.45 0.75 -9.06
CA GLY A 68 -5.56 1.90 -8.17
C GLY A 68 -5.40 3.24 -8.87
N ALA A 69 -5.90 4.28 -8.21
CA ALA A 69 -5.68 5.68 -8.60
C ALA A 69 -5.70 6.59 -7.37
N VAL A 70 -4.90 7.66 -7.41
CA VAL A 70 -4.73 8.61 -6.29
C VAL A 70 -5.13 10.02 -6.71
N SER A 71 -5.76 10.78 -5.81
CA SER A 71 -6.17 12.15 -6.08
C SER A 71 -4.98 13.08 -6.31
N THR A 72 -5.23 14.15 -7.06
CA THR A 72 -4.23 15.18 -7.39
C THR A 72 -4.04 16.23 -6.29
N SER A 73 -4.84 16.19 -5.23
CA SER A 73 -4.79 17.11 -4.10
C SER A 73 -4.98 16.35 -2.79
N PRO A 74 -4.36 16.83 -1.68
CA PRO A 74 -4.51 16.24 -0.38
C PRO A 74 -5.94 16.47 0.14
N TYR A 75 -6.40 15.56 0.99
CA TYR A 75 -7.72 15.61 1.61
C TYR A 75 -7.65 15.95 3.09
N LEU A 76 -6.61 15.50 3.77
CA LEU A 76 -6.44 15.71 5.21
C LEU A 76 -4.98 15.51 5.62
N GLU A 77 -4.62 16.08 6.75
CA GLU A 77 -3.32 15.93 7.37
C GLU A 77 -3.45 14.97 8.57
N ILE A 78 -2.57 13.96 8.68
CA ILE A 78 -2.44 13.10 9.86
C ILE A 78 -1.00 13.22 10.35
N ASP A 79 -0.81 13.53 11.63
CA ASP A 79 0.52 13.66 12.25
C ASP A 79 1.48 14.58 11.47
N GLY A 80 0.98 15.70 10.92
CA GLY A 80 1.78 16.64 10.13
C GLY A 80 2.10 16.21 8.70
N THR A 81 1.52 15.09 8.23
CA THR A 81 1.70 14.58 6.87
C THR A 81 0.41 14.73 6.06
N ASP A 82 0.50 15.31 4.86
CA ASP A 82 -0.61 15.37 3.91
C ASP A 82 -0.96 13.97 3.37
N PHE A 83 -2.25 13.61 3.41
CA PHE A 83 -2.78 12.38 2.83
C PHE A 83 -3.73 12.65 1.67
N TYR A 84 -3.63 11.81 0.64
CA TYR A 84 -4.37 11.84 -0.61
C TYR A 84 -5.35 10.66 -0.66
N LEU A 85 -6.49 10.85 -1.32
CA LEU A 85 -7.43 9.77 -1.55
C LEU A 85 -6.87 8.80 -2.58
N SER A 86 -6.67 7.55 -2.19
CA SER A 86 -6.43 6.43 -3.09
C SER A 86 -7.69 5.57 -3.22
N VAL A 87 -8.11 5.28 -4.44
CA VAL A 87 -9.24 4.38 -4.72
C VAL A 87 -8.71 3.12 -5.40
N LYS A 88 -8.98 1.97 -4.79
CA LYS A 88 -8.63 0.64 -5.31
C LYS A 88 -9.85 -0.02 -5.92
N GLY A 89 -9.64 -0.67 -7.06
CA GLY A 89 -10.70 -1.29 -7.86
C GLY A 89 -11.20 -0.40 -8.99
N VAL A 90 -10.31 0.37 -9.63
CA VAL A 90 -10.61 1.29 -10.75
C VAL A 90 -10.21 0.73 -12.12
N GLY A 91 -10.04 -0.59 -12.24
CA GLY A 91 -9.75 -1.29 -13.49
C GLY A 91 -8.26 -1.44 -13.81
N SER A 92 -7.93 -2.53 -14.52
CA SER A 92 -6.57 -2.84 -15.02
C SER A 92 -6.34 -2.30 -16.42
N THR A 93 -5.14 -1.78 -16.69
CA THR A 93 -4.67 -1.43 -18.04
C THR A 93 -4.03 -2.61 -18.76
N THR A 94 -3.56 -3.62 -18.03
CA THR A 94 -2.70 -4.68 -18.58
C THR A 94 -3.49 -5.99 -18.66
N ASN A 95 -3.24 -6.79 -19.68
CA ASN A 95 -3.76 -8.14 -19.79
C ASN A 95 -2.99 -9.06 -18.81
N PRO A 96 -3.69 -9.87 -18.00
CA PRO A 96 -3.04 -10.70 -16.98
C PRO A 96 -2.10 -11.78 -17.55
N PHE A 97 -2.23 -12.14 -18.83
CA PHE A 97 -1.55 -13.28 -19.44
C PHE A 97 -0.61 -12.93 -20.60
N SER A 98 -0.57 -11.67 -21.06
CA SER A 98 0.20 -11.32 -22.26
C SER A 98 1.05 -10.05 -22.17
N HIS A 99 1.09 -9.36 -21.02
CA HIS A 99 1.72 -8.04 -20.86
C HIS A 99 1.25 -6.95 -21.86
N GLN A 100 0.26 -7.26 -22.70
CA GLN A 100 -0.34 -6.33 -23.65
C GLN A 100 -1.38 -5.47 -22.95
N LEU A 101 -1.77 -4.37 -23.60
CA LEU A 101 -2.86 -3.53 -23.13
C LEU A 101 -4.17 -4.31 -23.11
N LEU A 102 -4.90 -4.25 -22.00
CA LEU A 102 -6.26 -4.76 -21.88
C LEU A 102 -7.23 -3.76 -22.52
N GLY A 103 -7.32 -3.79 -23.85
CA GLY A 103 -8.16 -2.89 -24.64
C GLY A 103 -9.52 -3.48 -25.02
N ARG A 104 -10.35 -2.65 -25.67
CA ARG A 104 -11.71 -3.02 -26.14
C ARG A 104 -11.78 -4.34 -26.89
N ALA A 105 -10.84 -4.58 -27.82
CA ALA A 105 -10.85 -5.79 -28.64
C ALA A 105 -10.76 -7.07 -27.79
N GLU A 106 -9.92 -7.05 -26.75
CA GLU A 106 -9.78 -8.17 -25.81
C GLU A 106 -11.02 -8.32 -24.94
N ILE A 107 -11.57 -7.23 -24.41
CA ILE A 107 -12.81 -7.28 -23.62
C ILE A 107 -13.97 -7.84 -24.46
N CYS A 108 -14.10 -7.39 -25.71
CA CYS A 108 -15.11 -7.88 -26.63
C CYS A 108 -14.88 -9.34 -27.05
N SER A 109 -13.65 -9.84 -27.04
CA SER A 109 -13.35 -11.26 -27.35
C SER A 109 -13.87 -12.19 -26.25
N LEU A 110 -13.82 -11.75 -24.99
CA LEU A 110 -14.29 -12.51 -23.82
C LEU A 110 -15.82 -12.52 -23.66
N LEU A 111 -16.49 -11.50 -24.19
CA LEU A 111 -17.94 -11.38 -24.08
C LEU A 111 -18.67 -12.33 -25.03
N LYS A 112 -19.83 -12.84 -24.60
CA LYS A 112 -20.80 -13.52 -25.46
C LYS A 112 -22.04 -12.67 -25.77
N ASP A 113 -22.25 -11.62 -24.99
CA ASP A 113 -23.39 -10.71 -25.10
C ASP A 113 -23.13 -9.69 -26.21
N SER A 114 -23.80 -9.85 -27.36
CA SER A 114 -23.61 -8.97 -28.53
C SER A 114 -24.03 -7.52 -28.24
N ARG A 115 -25.11 -7.32 -27.48
CA ARG A 115 -25.58 -5.97 -27.12
C ARG A 115 -24.53 -5.21 -26.31
N LEU A 116 -23.88 -5.88 -25.35
CA LEU A 116 -22.82 -5.25 -24.56
C LEU A 116 -21.57 -4.98 -25.42
N LYS A 117 -21.23 -5.86 -26.37
CA LYS A 117 -20.13 -5.61 -27.32
C LYS A 117 -20.39 -4.35 -28.14
N ASP A 118 -21.59 -4.20 -28.69
CA ASP A 118 -21.95 -3.03 -29.51
C ASP A 118 -21.77 -1.74 -28.69
N ARG A 119 -22.25 -1.72 -27.44
CA ARG A 119 -22.07 -0.57 -26.54
C ARG A 119 -20.60 -0.22 -26.26
N ILE A 120 -19.71 -1.21 -26.18
CA ILE A 120 -18.27 -0.99 -25.94
C ILE A 120 -17.58 -0.49 -27.21
N VAL A 121 -17.95 -1.03 -28.37
CA VAL A 121 -17.41 -0.60 -29.67
C VAL A 121 -17.79 0.85 -29.94
N ASP A 122 -19.04 1.21 -29.64
CA ASP A 122 -19.59 2.56 -29.88
C ASP A 122 -19.16 3.61 -28.84
N SER A 123 -18.53 3.21 -27.73
CA SER A 123 -18.16 4.16 -26.68
C SER A 123 -16.89 4.93 -27.02
N GLU A 124 -16.88 6.23 -26.73
CA GLU A 124 -15.64 7.00 -26.68
C GLU A 124 -14.89 6.66 -25.38
N GLU A 125 -13.68 6.12 -25.51
CA GLU A 125 -12.77 5.83 -24.40
C GLU A 125 -11.39 6.32 -24.79
N ARG A 126 -10.79 7.13 -23.92
CA ARG A 126 -9.46 7.73 -24.11
C ARG A 126 -8.33 6.90 -23.50
N ALA A 127 -8.60 6.20 -22.39
CA ALA A 127 -7.61 5.42 -21.67
C ALA A 127 -8.25 4.11 -21.14
N PRO A 128 -7.86 2.94 -21.66
CA PRO A 128 -8.52 1.69 -21.30
C PRO A 128 -8.11 1.17 -19.93
N ARG A 129 -9.11 1.06 -19.04
CA ARG A 129 -9.02 0.39 -17.73
C ARG A 129 -10.27 -0.42 -17.49
N TYR A 130 -10.15 -1.73 -17.34
CA TYR A 130 -11.32 -2.58 -17.16
C TYR A 130 -11.30 -3.34 -15.84
N ILE A 131 -12.46 -3.37 -15.20
CA ILE A 131 -12.76 -4.34 -14.15
C ILE A 131 -13.36 -5.55 -14.87
N THR A 132 -12.88 -6.74 -14.55
CA THR A 132 -13.40 -7.98 -15.13
C THR A 132 -13.99 -8.88 -14.06
N GLY A 133 -14.81 -9.83 -14.47
CA GLY A 133 -15.30 -10.93 -13.65
C GLY A 133 -14.30 -12.05 -13.43
N GLU A 134 -13.06 -11.97 -13.92
CA GLU A 134 -12.04 -12.99 -13.67
C GLU A 134 -11.63 -12.97 -12.20
N LEU A 135 -11.71 -14.11 -11.53
CA LEU A 135 -11.18 -14.29 -10.19
C LEU A 135 -9.65 -14.20 -10.24
N TRP A 136 -9.12 -13.19 -9.59
CA TRP A 136 -7.69 -12.94 -9.45
C TRP A 136 -7.27 -13.02 -7.98
N LEU A 137 -6.26 -13.85 -7.70
CA LEU A 137 -5.91 -14.24 -6.34
C LEU A 137 -7.13 -14.83 -5.60
N ARG A 138 -7.01 -15.12 -4.30
CA ARG A 138 -8.04 -15.87 -3.55
C ARG A 138 -9.35 -15.11 -3.30
N GLY A 139 -9.47 -13.82 -3.65
CA GLY A 139 -10.62 -13.02 -3.20
C GLY A 139 -10.94 -11.74 -3.95
N SER A 140 -10.30 -11.45 -5.09
CA SER A 140 -10.57 -10.22 -5.85
C SER A 140 -10.91 -10.52 -7.31
N PRO A 141 -11.72 -9.68 -7.99
CA PRO A 141 -11.78 -9.67 -9.44
C PRO A 141 -10.55 -8.97 -10.05
N TYR A 142 -10.11 -9.40 -11.24
CA TYR A 142 -9.01 -8.73 -11.95
C TYR A 142 -9.39 -7.29 -12.32
N GLY A 143 -8.55 -6.33 -11.91
CA GLY A 143 -8.81 -4.90 -12.04
C GLY A 143 -9.79 -4.33 -10.99
N GLY A 144 -10.41 -5.16 -10.16
CA GLY A 144 -11.36 -4.71 -9.13
C GLY A 144 -10.94 -5.12 -7.72
N GLN A 145 -11.87 -4.97 -6.77
CA GLN A 145 -11.71 -5.47 -5.41
C GLN A 145 -12.93 -6.28 -4.95
N GLY A 146 -12.68 -7.34 -4.18
CA GLY A 146 -13.72 -8.18 -3.60
C GLY A 146 -13.98 -7.83 -2.15
N LEU A 147 -15.24 -7.95 -1.71
CA LEU A 147 -15.65 -7.57 -0.35
C LEU A 147 -14.83 -8.25 0.76
N GLN A 148 -14.47 -9.52 0.58
CA GLN A 148 -13.72 -10.27 1.60
C GLN A 148 -12.35 -9.63 1.86
N HIS A 149 -11.59 -9.36 0.80
CA HIS A 149 -10.28 -8.70 0.91
C HIS A 149 -10.43 -7.27 1.44
N ALA A 150 -11.42 -6.52 0.96
CA ALA A 150 -11.69 -5.17 1.48
C ALA A 150 -12.02 -5.15 2.96
N THR A 151 -12.78 -6.14 3.43
CA THR A 151 -13.09 -6.29 4.86
C THR A 151 -11.86 -6.67 5.67
N THR A 152 -10.96 -7.51 5.13
CA THR A 152 -9.67 -7.79 5.76
C THR A 152 -8.84 -6.52 5.90
N SER A 153 -8.68 -5.76 4.81
CA SER A 153 -7.97 -4.47 4.80
C SER A 153 -8.53 -3.50 5.84
N MET A 154 -9.86 -3.38 5.91
CA MET A 154 -10.55 -2.54 6.88
C MET A 154 -10.25 -2.96 8.32
N LYS A 155 -10.35 -4.26 8.63
CA LYS A 155 -10.09 -4.77 9.99
C LYS A 155 -8.65 -4.51 10.42
N VAL A 156 -7.68 -4.69 9.53
CA VAL A 156 -6.27 -4.39 9.83
C VAL A 156 -6.09 -2.88 10.02
N SER A 157 -6.69 -2.05 9.17
CA SER A 157 -6.68 -0.59 9.34
C SER A 157 -7.30 -0.14 10.67
N GLU A 158 -8.34 -0.81 11.15
CA GLU A 158 -9.00 -0.53 12.44
C GLU A 158 -8.19 -1.00 13.67
N MET A 159 -7.17 -1.83 13.47
CA MET A 159 -6.22 -2.19 14.53
C MET A 159 -5.21 -1.07 14.79
N ALA A 160 -4.92 -0.25 13.78
CA ALA A 160 -4.03 0.88 13.92
C ALA A 160 -4.65 1.98 14.77
N ASP A 161 -3.82 2.69 15.54
CA ASP A 161 -4.16 4.02 16.03
C ASP A 161 -3.96 5.01 14.88
N LEU A 162 -5.05 5.28 14.17
CA LEU A 162 -5.16 5.95 12.86
C LEU A 162 -4.30 5.34 11.75
N THR A 163 -2.97 5.38 11.90
CA THR A 163 -1.99 4.87 10.93
C THR A 163 -0.96 3.94 11.54
N SER A 164 -0.86 3.81 12.87
CA SER A 164 0.23 3.09 13.51
C SER A 164 -0.23 1.83 14.24
N ILE A 165 0.42 0.70 13.97
CA ILE A 165 0.38 -0.52 14.78
C ILE A 165 1.76 -0.65 15.43
N HIS A 166 1.94 -0.05 16.60
CA HIS A 166 3.20 -0.09 17.35
C HIS A 166 4.42 0.30 16.48
N GLY A 167 4.29 1.39 15.71
CA GLY A 167 5.33 1.90 14.81
C GLY A 167 5.24 1.40 13.37
N PHE A 168 4.57 0.27 13.11
CA PHE A 168 4.27 -0.17 11.75
C PHE A 168 3.19 0.74 11.16
N ARG A 169 3.53 1.49 10.11
CA ARG A 169 2.62 2.46 9.50
C ARG A 169 1.81 1.84 8.37
N VAL A 170 0.50 2.04 8.39
CA VAL A 170 -0.46 1.61 7.38
C VAL A 170 -1.12 2.82 6.72
N ALA A 171 -1.36 2.73 5.42
CA ALA A 171 -2.29 3.61 4.73
C ALA A 171 -3.73 3.23 5.10
N PRO A 172 -4.45 4.06 5.87
CA PRO A 172 -5.71 3.63 6.44
C PRO A 172 -6.79 3.46 5.37
N VAL A 173 -7.57 2.39 5.49
CA VAL A 173 -8.81 2.23 4.72
C VAL A 173 -9.89 3.00 5.42
N VAL A 174 -10.50 3.95 4.73
CA VAL A 174 -11.53 4.83 5.31
C VAL A 174 -12.92 4.29 5.02
N LYS A 175 -13.16 3.84 3.78
CA LYS A 175 -14.46 3.31 3.36
C LYS A 175 -14.33 2.16 2.38
N ILE A 176 -15.35 1.29 2.39
CA ILE A 176 -15.62 0.31 1.33
C ILE A 176 -16.92 0.75 0.67
N ALA A 177 -16.89 0.99 -0.64
CA ALA A 177 -18.08 1.35 -1.41
C ALA A 177 -18.50 0.16 -2.29
N PHE A 178 -19.78 -0.21 -2.22
CA PHE A 178 -20.30 -1.33 -3.02
C PHE A 178 -20.56 -0.89 -4.46
N LEU A 179 -20.16 -1.74 -5.41
CA LEU A 179 -20.59 -1.56 -6.78
C LEU A 179 -22.08 -1.96 -6.90
N PRO A 180 -22.89 -1.22 -7.66
CA PRO A 180 -24.28 -1.58 -7.91
C PRO A 180 -24.41 -2.98 -8.51
N GLU A 181 -25.40 -3.75 -8.07
CA GLU A 181 -25.60 -5.14 -8.53
C GLU A 181 -25.75 -5.24 -10.06
N SER A 182 -26.44 -4.28 -10.66
CA SER A 182 -26.63 -4.20 -12.11
C SER A 182 -25.30 -4.09 -12.85
N LEU A 183 -24.35 -3.31 -12.32
CA LEU A 183 -23.00 -3.20 -12.86
C LEU A 183 -22.19 -4.48 -12.63
N GLU A 184 -22.26 -5.06 -11.43
CA GLU A 184 -21.57 -6.32 -11.12
C GLU A 184 -21.99 -7.46 -12.06
N ILE A 185 -23.29 -7.57 -12.37
CA ILE A 185 -23.84 -8.58 -13.28
C ILE A 185 -23.20 -8.46 -14.67
N GLU A 186 -23.05 -7.25 -15.18
CA GLU A 186 -22.43 -7.00 -16.49
C GLU A 186 -20.92 -7.29 -16.46
N ILE A 187 -20.20 -6.82 -15.44
CA ILE A 187 -18.76 -7.06 -15.26
C ILE A 187 -18.46 -8.57 -15.17
N LYS A 188 -19.26 -9.32 -14.40
CA LYS A 188 -19.09 -10.77 -14.18
C LYS A 188 -19.23 -11.61 -15.45
N LYS A 189 -19.70 -11.04 -16.56
CA LYS A 189 -19.71 -11.69 -17.88
C LYS A 189 -18.32 -11.77 -18.53
N ILE A 190 -17.37 -10.92 -18.13
CA ILE A 190 -16.01 -10.87 -18.68
C ILE A 190 -15.08 -11.74 -17.83
N PHE A 191 -14.62 -12.87 -18.33
CA PHE A 191 -13.65 -13.73 -17.63
C PHE A 191 -12.99 -14.66 -18.65
N TRP A 192 -11.75 -15.08 -18.37
CA TRP A 192 -11.00 -16.04 -19.19
C TRP A 192 -11.28 -17.46 -18.72
N TYR A 193 -11.12 -17.72 -17.42
CA TYR A 193 -11.11 -19.07 -16.87
C TYR A 193 -12.06 -19.22 -15.69
N ARG A 194 -11.92 -18.36 -14.67
CA ARG A 194 -12.63 -18.52 -13.40
C ARG A 194 -13.41 -17.26 -13.08
N ARG A 195 -14.73 -17.40 -12.95
CA ARG A 195 -15.59 -16.27 -12.59
C ARG A 195 -15.55 -15.98 -11.09
N PHE A 196 -15.30 -14.72 -10.72
CA PHE A 196 -15.49 -14.18 -9.38
C PHE A 196 -16.97 -14.22 -8.99
N ARG A 197 -17.26 -14.74 -7.79
CA ARG A 197 -18.64 -14.97 -7.31
C ARG A 197 -19.08 -14.05 -6.18
N GLY A 198 -18.14 -13.39 -5.51
CA GLY A 198 -18.44 -12.50 -4.38
C GLY A 198 -19.02 -11.14 -4.80
N ARG A 199 -19.24 -10.26 -3.82
CA ARG A 199 -19.56 -8.85 -4.07
C ARG A 199 -18.31 -8.08 -4.49
N MET A 200 -18.46 -7.23 -5.51
CA MET A 200 -17.41 -6.33 -5.96
C MET A 200 -17.56 -4.98 -5.28
N VAL A 201 -16.45 -4.42 -4.82
CA VAL A 201 -16.40 -3.17 -4.07
C VAL A 201 -15.22 -2.33 -4.53
N GLN A 202 -15.17 -1.09 -4.07
CA GLN A 202 -13.97 -0.26 -4.09
C GLN A 202 -13.51 0.03 -2.67
N GLU A 203 -12.20 0.05 -2.46
CA GLU A 203 -11.62 0.53 -1.21
C GLU A 203 -11.17 1.97 -1.40
N ALA A 204 -11.63 2.85 -0.53
CA ALA A 204 -11.14 4.20 -0.39
C ALA A 204 -10.14 4.25 0.76
N ARG A 205 -8.91 4.69 0.44
CA ARG A 205 -7.76 4.73 1.34
C ARG A 205 -7.13 6.11 1.38
N LEU A 206 -6.32 6.35 2.39
CA LEU A 206 -5.50 7.55 2.48
C LEU A 206 -4.03 7.15 2.33
N VAL A 207 -3.33 7.78 1.39
CA VAL A 207 -1.90 7.54 1.16
C VAL A 207 -1.12 8.86 1.22
N PRO A 208 0.12 8.87 1.75
CA PRO A 208 0.91 10.10 1.85
C PRO A 208 1.61 10.46 0.53
N SER A 209 1.79 9.49 -0.36
CA SER A 209 2.29 9.68 -1.72
C SER A 209 1.90 8.46 -2.60
N ASN A 210 2.32 8.46 -3.87
CA ASN A 210 2.31 7.28 -4.75
C ASN A 210 3.72 6.78 -5.11
N VAL A 211 4.74 7.17 -4.33
CA VAL A 211 6.14 6.74 -4.53
C VAL A 211 6.34 5.37 -3.87
N ARG A 212 6.77 4.38 -4.65
CA ARG A 212 7.05 3.01 -4.17
C ARG A 212 8.55 2.76 -4.09
N ILE A 213 8.94 1.61 -3.56
CA ILE A 213 10.35 1.26 -3.41
C ILE A 213 10.95 0.77 -4.74
N TYR A 214 10.36 -0.25 -5.41
CA TYR A 214 10.89 -0.75 -6.71
C TYR A 214 9.88 -0.89 -7.85
N PHE A 215 8.70 -1.49 -7.62
CA PHE A 215 7.81 -1.88 -8.71
C PHE A 215 6.45 -1.18 -8.66
N HIS A 216 5.68 -1.37 -9.74
CA HIS A 216 4.25 -1.06 -9.84
C HIS A 216 3.83 0.41 -9.68
N SER A 217 4.77 1.36 -9.56
CA SER A 217 4.51 2.80 -9.67
C SER A 217 5.40 3.44 -10.74
N GLY A 218 4.92 4.53 -11.35
CA GLY A 218 5.71 5.38 -12.24
C GLY A 218 6.78 6.20 -11.52
N SER A 219 6.83 6.18 -10.18
CA SER A 219 7.83 6.86 -9.36
C SER A 219 8.32 5.92 -8.27
N THR A 220 9.59 5.50 -8.37
CA THR A 220 10.20 4.54 -7.44
C THR A 220 11.60 4.98 -7.02
N ILE A 221 12.01 4.60 -5.80
CA ILE A 221 13.40 4.79 -5.33
C ILE A 221 14.37 4.12 -6.29
N GLY A 222 14.13 2.84 -6.62
CA GLY A 222 15.04 2.07 -7.48
C GLY A 222 15.12 2.55 -8.92
N GLY A 223 14.13 3.33 -9.38
CA GLY A 223 14.12 3.88 -10.73
C GLY A 223 14.88 5.20 -10.84
N ASN A 224 14.53 6.20 -10.02
CA ASN A 224 15.14 7.53 -10.07
C ASN A 224 15.01 8.27 -8.73
N ILE A 225 15.83 7.86 -7.75
CA ILE A 225 15.89 8.44 -6.41
C ILE A 225 16.12 9.97 -6.41
N SER A 226 16.94 10.48 -7.33
CA SER A 226 17.17 11.92 -7.47
C SER A 226 15.87 12.68 -7.74
N SER A 227 15.04 12.17 -8.65
CA SER A 227 13.74 12.77 -8.94
C SER A 227 12.72 12.64 -7.80
N ILE A 228 12.94 11.70 -6.87
CA ILE A 228 12.14 11.54 -5.66
C ILE A 228 12.56 12.58 -4.62
N PHE A 229 13.86 12.81 -4.43
CA PHE A 229 14.36 13.89 -3.57
C PHE A 229 13.82 15.25 -4.02
N ASP A 230 13.82 15.52 -5.32
CA ASP A 230 13.25 16.75 -5.87
C ASP A 230 11.74 16.85 -5.66
N LEU A 231 11.02 15.73 -5.78
CA LEU A 231 9.58 15.67 -5.56
C LEU A 231 9.21 15.95 -4.10
N PHE A 232 9.98 15.39 -3.17
CA PHE A 232 9.78 15.54 -1.73
C PHE A 232 10.43 16.81 -1.15
N GLY A 233 11.14 17.60 -1.96
CA GLY A 233 11.78 18.83 -1.51
C GLY A 233 12.95 18.59 -0.54
N ILE A 234 13.69 17.49 -0.73
CA ILE A 234 14.88 17.14 0.02
C ILE A 234 16.08 17.87 -0.61
N ASP A 235 16.29 19.11 -0.17
CA ASP A 235 17.25 20.07 -0.70
C ASP A 235 18.46 20.33 0.22
N GLU A 236 18.47 19.72 1.41
CA GLU A 236 19.55 19.84 2.39
C GLU A 236 19.83 18.51 3.10
N ASN A 237 21.05 18.36 3.61
CA ASN A 237 21.52 17.12 4.21
C ASN A 237 20.71 16.72 5.45
N ASP A 238 20.34 17.67 6.30
CA ASP A 238 19.60 17.40 7.54
C ASP A 238 18.22 16.80 7.24
N LYS A 239 17.53 17.30 6.21
CA LYS A 239 16.27 16.70 5.73
C LYS A 239 16.48 15.29 5.19
N ALA A 240 17.57 15.06 4.44
CA ALA A 240 17.87 13.74 3.90
C ALA A 240 18.23 12.73 5.00
N LEU A 241 18.90 13.17 6.07
CA LEU A 241 19.16 12.35 7.25
C LEU A 241 17.87 12.05 8.02
N GLY A 242 16.99 13.05 8.24
CA GLY A 242 15.68 12.82 8.83
C GLY A 242 14.82 11.86 7.99
N PHE A 243 14.90 11.96 6.66
CA PHE A 243 14.26 11.02 5.74
C PHE A 243 14.77 9.59 5.94
N LEU A 244 16.09 9.40 6.02
CA LEU A 244 16.70 8.10 6.29
C LEU A 244 16.34 7.56 7.68
N GLU A 245 16.31 8.40 8.72
CA GLU A 245 15.94 7.99 10.08
C GLU A 245 14.50 7.45 10.10
N ASN A 246 13.55 8.17 9.51
CA ASN A 246 12.16 7.72 9.40
C ASN A 246 12.01 6.46 8.53
N PHE A 247 12.76 6.38 7.42
CA PHE A 247 12.80 5.19 6.58
C PHE A 247 13.29 3.96 7.36
N VAL A 248 14.39 4.11 8.11
CA VAL A 248 14.93 3.02 8.94
C VAL A 248 13.95 2.66 10.05
N LYS A 249 13.41 3.64 10.77
CA LYS A 249 12.46 3.42 11.87
C LYS A 249 11.23 2.64 11.42
N SER A 250 10.56 3.12 10.37
CA SER A 250 9.37 2.46 9.82
C SER A 250 9.68 1.13 9.12
N GLY A 251 10.87 1.00 8.52
CA GLY A 251 11.35 -0.24 7.91
C GLY A 251 11.64 -1.33 8.93
N ILE A 252 12.33 -1.02 10.04
CA ILE A 252 12.48 -1.97 11.15
C ILE A 252 11.13 -2.36 11.73
N ALA A 253 10.18 -1.41 11.80
CA ALA A 253 8.83 -1.73 12.25
C ALA A 253 8.08 -2.69 11.31
N PHE A 254 8.25 -2.51 10.00
CA PHE A 254 7.77 -3.45 8.98
C PHE A 254 8.37 -4.85 9.15
N LEU A 255 9.70 -4.95 9.31
CA LEU A 255 10.41 -6.23 9.42
C LEU A 255 10.04 -7.02 10.69
N THR A 256 9.45 -6.36 11.68
CA THR A 256 9.11 -6.92 13.00
C THR A 256 7.61 -6.88 13.32
N LEU A 257 6.75 -6.76 12.29
CA LEU A 257 5.29 -6.69 12.42
C LEU A 257 4.67 -7.79 13.28
N PHE A 258 5.15 -9.03 13.18
CA PHE A 258 4.64 -10.17 13.94
C PHE A 258 4.84 -9.95 15.44
N ALA A 259 6.03 -9.52 15.84
CA ALA A 259 6.35 -9.19 17.23
C ALA A 259 5.53 -7.99 17.75
N ARG A 260 5.29 -6.99 16.88
CA ARG A 260 4.51 -5.78 17.17
C ARG A 260 3.02 -6.02 17.30
N SER A 261 2.50 -7.09 16.73
CA SER A 261 1.07 -7.44 16.74
C SER A 261 0.77 -8.67 17.58
N LEU A 262 1.77 -9.18 18.31
CA LEU A 262 1.71 -10.44 19.03
C LEU A 262 0.64 -10.43 20.12
N LYS A 263 -0.17 -11.48 20.16
CA LYS A 263 -1.17 -11.76 21.20
C LYS A 263 -0.97 -13.16 21.74
N SER A 264 -1.13 -13.32 23.05
CA SER A 264 -1.20 -14.65 23.66
C SER A 264 -2.63 -15.16 23.64
N ASN A 265 -2.82 -16.44 23.32
CA ASN A 265 -4.12 -17.10 23.33
C ASN A 265 -4.39 -17.86 24.64
N GLU A 266 -3.53 -17.72 25.66
CA GLU A 266 -3.61 -18.37 26.98
C GLU A 266 -3.55 -19.92 26.97
N ASP A 267 -3.47 -20.55 25.80
CA ASP A 267 -3.37 -22.00 25.60
C ASP A 267 -1.95 -22.48 25.22
N GLY A 268 -0.96 -21.58 25.35
CA GLY A 268 0.42 -21.81 24.94
C GLY A 268 0.71 -21.46 23.47
N THR A 269 -0.29 -20.99 22.72
CA THR A 269 -0.11 -20.44 21.37
C THR A 269 -0.11 -18.91 21.36
N PHE A 270 0.44 -18.37 20.28
CA PHE A 270 0.52 -16.95 20.01
C PHE A 270 -0.01 -16.64 18.63
N SER A 271 -0.68 -15.50 18.51
CA SER A 271 -1.17 -14.99 17.23
C SER A 271 -0.52 -13.65 16.90
N GLY A 272 -0.23 -13.42 15.63
CA GLY A 272 0.34 -12.16 15.15
C GLY A 272 0.04 -11.96 13.67
N LEU A 273 0.20 -10.73 13.19
CA LEU A 273 0.09 -10.39 11.77
C LEU A 273 1.34 -10.87 11.02
N ASP A 274 1.10 -11.49 9.88
CA ASP A 274 2.12 -11.98 8.98
C ASP A 274 1.85 -11.55 7.53
N PHE A 275 2.92 -11.52 6.74
CA PHE A 275 2.85 -11.26 5.31
C PHE A 275 2.49 -12.57 4.59
N SER A 276 1.40 -12.60 3.84
CA SER A 276 1.01 -13.80 3.07
C SER A 276 1.52 -13.69 1.63
N ASP A 277 0.96 -12.77 0.84
CA ASP A 277 1.27 -12.53 -0.58
C ASP A 277 1.65 -11.07 -0.85
N VAL A 278 2.45 -10.48 0.04
CA VAL A 278 2.86 -9.07 -0.02
C VAL A 278 4.35 -8.89 0.18
N TRP A 279 4.87 -7.78 -0.36
CA TRP A 279 6.29 -7.41 -0.40
C TRP A 279 6.48 -5.92 -0.15
N LEU A 280 7.59 -5.58 0.51
CA LEU A 280 7.90 -4.19 0.85
C LEU A 280 8.08 -3.34 -0.43
N ASP A 281 8.67 -3.93 -1.46
CA ASP A 281 9.05 -3.25 -2.69
C ASP A 281 7.90 -2.65 -3.51
N LYS A 282 6.73 -3.29 -3.47
CA LYS A 282 5.58 -2.96 -4.29
C LYS A 282 4.33 -2.65 -3.47
N ASP A 283 4.20 -3.15 -2.25
CA ASP A 283 2.96 -3.04 -1.46
C ASP A 283 3.05 -1.96 -0.36
N ALA A 284 4.10 -1.14 -0.41
CA ALA A 284 4.27 0.04 0.44
C ALA A 284 4.55 1.30 -0.39
N VAL A 285 4.22 2.46 0.18
CA VAL A 285 4.52 3.78 -0.36
C VAL A 285 5.33 4.60 0.66
N LEU A 286 6.05 5.60 0.19
CA LEU A 286 6.87 6.47 1.03
C LEU A 286 6.20 7.82 1.25
N ALA A 287 6.10 8.26 2.49
CA ALA A 287 5.78 9.65 2.77
C ALA A 287 6.95 10.58 2.40
N PRO A 288 6.70 11.89 2.19
CA PRO A 288 7.76 12.85 1.90
C PRO A 288 8.85 12.95 2.97
N ASP A 289 8.56 12.54 4.19
CA ASP A 289 9.48 12.51 5.33
C ASP A 289 10.26 11.19 5.44
N GLY A 290 10.11 10.26 4.49
CA GLY A 290 10.80 8.96 4.46
C GLY A 290 10.06 7.82 5.14
N THR A 291 8.96 8.09 5.83
CA THR A 291 8.19 7.05 6.51
C THR A 291 7.55 6.08 5.50
N ILE A 292 7.74 4.78 5.71
CA ILE A 292 7.15 3.70 4.91
C ILE A 292 5.72 3.45 5.40
N TYR A 293 4.73 3.60 4.51
CA TYR A 293 3.33 3.26 4.75
C TYR A 293 2.92 2.04 3.94
N PHE A 294 2.50 0.98 4.63
CA PHE A 294 2.04 -0.22 3.98
C PHE A 294 0.63 -0.02 3.40
N VAL A 295 0.45 -0.34 2.12
CA VAL A 295 -0.82 -0.14 1.43
C VAL A 295 -1.58 -1.45 1.23
N ASP A 296 -1.00 -2.58 0.87
CA ASP A 296 -1.76 -3.79 0.50
C ASP A 296 -2.28 -4.61 1.71
N LEU A 297 -3.13 -4.00 2.53
CA LEU A 297 -3.58 -4.54 3.83
C LEU A 297 -4.34 -5.87 3.76
N GLU A 298 -4.93 -6.22 2.61
CA GLU A 298 -5.58 -7.53 2.45
C GLU A 298 -4.60 -8.70 2.47
N GLY A 299 -3.31 -8.45 2.23
CA GLY A 299 -2.27 -9.48 2.25
C GLY A 299 -1.64 -9.70 3.63
N LEU A 300 -2.16 -9.02 4.66
CA LEU A 300 -1.82 -9.27 6.06
C LEU A 300 -2.80 -10.27 6.66
N GLU A 301 -2.26 -11.36 7.20
CA GLU A 301 -3.05 -12.45 7.77
C GLU A 301 -2.68 -12.68 9.24
N TRP A 302 -3.68 -12.99 10.06
CA TRP A 302 -3.44 -13.52 11.40
C TRP A 302 -3.02 -14.98 11.30
N ILE A 303 -1.83 -15.28 11.80
CA ILE A 303 -1.37 -16.65 11.97
C ILE A 303 -1.34 -16.99 13.45
N THR A 304 -1.53 -18.27 13.79
CA THR A 304 -1.40 -18.79 15.15
C THR A 304 -0.35 -19.88 15.18
N ILE A 305 0.62 -19.75 16.08
CA ILE A 305 1.77 -20.66 16.21
C ILE A 305 2.04 -21.02 17.68
N GLY A 306 2.71 -22.15 17.91
CA GLY A 306 3.19 -22.52 19.24
C GLY A 306 4.33 -21.62 19.71
N ARG A 307 4.48 -21.46 21.03
CA ARG A 307 5.51 -20.64 21.67
C ARG A 307 6.91 -20.90 21.12
N GLU A 308 7.24 -22.16 20.87
CA GLU A 308 8.54 -22.61 20.38
C GLU A 308 8.89 -22.09 18.98
N LYS A 309 7.88 -21.73 18.17
CA LYS A 309 8.06 -21.22 16.81
C LYS A 309 8.06 -19.71 16.71
N VAL A 310 7.78 -18.99 17.80
CA VAL A 310 7.65 -17.53 17.77
C VAL A 310 8.95 -16.86 17.30
N ARG A 311 10.10 -17.34 17.77
CA ARG A 311 11.40 -16.79 17.37
C ARG A 311 11.71 -17.03 15.89
N GLU A 312 11.55 -18.28 15.44
CA GLU A 312 11.70 -18.66 14.03
C GLU A 312 10.80 -17.78 13.14
N LYS A 313 9.56 -17.53 13.57
CA LYS A 313 8.63 -16.70 12.82
C LYS A 313 9.05 -15.23 12.73
N ILE A 314 9.62 -14.67 13.79
CA ILE A 314 10.18 -13.31 13.79
C ILE A 314 11.34 -13.23 12.81
N ASP A 315 12.28 -14.17 12.88
CA ASP A 315 13.45 -14.22 11.99
C ASP A 315 13.04 -14.36 10.51
N ASP A 316 12.10 -15.27 10.22
CA ASP A 316 11.54 -15.46 8.89
C ASP A 316 10.94 -14.18 8.31
N GLN A 317 10.22 -13.42 9.15
CA GLN A 317 9.61 -12.16 8.73
C GLN A 317 10.66 -11.09 8.41
N ILE A 318 11.73 -11.00 9.20
CA ILE A 318 12.86 -10.11 8.93
C ILE A 318 13.52 -10.51 7.60
N TYR A 319 13.90 -11.78 7.44
CA TYR A 319 14.59 -12.25 6.23
C TYR A 319 13.79 -12.04 4.94
N ARG A 320 12.46 -12.12 5.02
CA ARG A 320 11.58 -11.98 3.85
C ARG A 320 11.75 -10.65 3.12
N SER A 321 11.98 -9.55 3.83
CA SER A 321 12.05 -8.20 3.22
C SER A 321 13.33 -7.43 3.55
N LEU A 322 14.26 -8.03 4.31
CA LEU A 322 15.52 -7.39 4.69
C LEU A 322 16.32 -6.90 3.47
N TYR A 323 16.41 -7.71 2.41
CA TYR A 323 17.15 -7.32 1.20
C TYR A 323 16.51 -6.13 0.47
N GLU A 324 15.18 -6.08 0.38
CA GLU A 324 14.45 -4.96 -0.22
C GLU A 324 14.68 -3.67 0.59
N PHE A 325 14.61 -3.79 1.93
CA PHE A 325 14.86 -2.70 2.86
C PHE A 325 16.31 -2.17 2.75
N ILE A 326 17.31 -3.04 2.85
CA ILE A 326 18.73 -2.65 2.76
C ILE A 326 19.04 -2.07 1.39
N TYR A 327 18.53 -2.66 0.32
CA TYR A 327 18.77 -2.13 -1.02
C TYR A 327 18.18 -0.72 -1.19
N ALA A 328 16.98 -0.46 -0.68
CA ALA A 328 16.36 0.86 -0.72
C ALA A 328 17.11 1.88 0.16
N TYR A 329 17.52 1.49 1.36
CA TYR A 329 18.41 2.28 2.22
C TYR A 329 19.68 2.71 1.45
N GLU A 330 20.35 1.78 0.79
CA GLU A 330 21.56 2.07 0.00
C GLU A 330 21.31 3.03 -1.16
N GLN A 331 20.15 2.96 -1.82
CA GLN A 331 19.83 3.93 -2.88
C GLN A 331 19.63 5.34 -2.31
N ILE A 332 18.91 5.46 -1.19
CA ILE A 332 18.66 6.76 -0.54
C ILE A 332 19.98 7.35 -0.04
N GLU A 333 20.80 6.56 0.65
CA GLU A 333 22.08 7.00 1.21
C GLU A 333 23.09 7.38 0.12
N ARG A 334 23.11 6.64 -0.99
CA ARG A 334 23.93 6.98 -2.16
C ARG A 334 23.52 8.32 -2.77
N GLU A 335 22.22 8.60 -2.90
CA GLU A 335 21.74 9.88 -3.40
C GLU A 335 22.08 11.02 -2.44
N ARG A 336 21.88 10.83 -1.13
CA ARG A 336 22.28 11.80 -0.10
C ARG A 336 23.76 12.13 -0.21
N SER A 337 24.62 11.11 -0.22
CA SER A 337 26.07 11.26 -0.36
C SER A 337 26.47 11.98 -1.65
N ALA A 338 25.81 11.66 -2.77
CA ALA A 338 26.06 12.31 -4.05
C ALA A 338 25.66 13.79 -4.07
N ARG A 339 24.56 14.16 -3.40
CA ARG A 339 24.06 15.54 -3.35
C ARG A 339 24.80 16.42 -2.35
N PHE A 340 25.07 15.90 -1.15
CA PHE A 340 25.47 16.73 -0.02
C PHE A 340 26.90 16.48 0.45
N GLY A 341 27.60 15.52 -0.16
CA GLY A 341 28.94 15.13 0.27
C GLY A 341 28.92 14.36 1.60
N GLU A 342 30.07 13.81 1.96
CA GLU A 342 30.28 12.85 3.06
C GLU A 342 29.88 11.40 2.73
N VAL A 343 30.88 10.65 2.24
CA VAL A 343 30.84 9.19 2.21
C VAL A 343 31.44 8.70 3.52
N MET A 344 30.59 8.28 4.46
CA MET A 344 31.02 7.54 5.63
C MET A 344 31.17 6.05 5.30
N ASP A 345 31.86 5.31 6.16
CA ASP A 345 31.80 3.85 6.09
C ASP A 345 30.34 3.39 6.20
N ARG A 346 29.91 2.52 5.28
CA ARG A 346 28.52 2.06 5.17
C ARG A 346 27.99 1.51 6.49
N LYS A 347 28.78 0.67 7.15
CA LYS A 347 28.36 0.00 8.39
C LYS A 347 28.32 1.01 9.55
N VAL A 348 29.26 1.96 9.61
CA VAL A 348 29.26 3.02 10.64
C VAL A 348 28.03 3.91 10.48
N GLN A 349 27.73 4.35 9.26
CA GLN A 349 26.58 5.21 8.98
C GLN A 349 25.27 4.51 9.32
N PHE A 350 25.13 3.24 8.92
CA PHE A 350 23.93 2.47 9.19
C PHE A 350 23.75 2.18 10.69
N GLU A 351 24.84 1.87 11.43
CA GLU A 351 24.80 1.74 12.89
C GLU A 351 24.34 3.05 13.56
N HIS A 352 24.85 4.20 13.12
CA HIS A 352 24.43 5.50 13.67
C HIS A 352 22.93 5.75 13.44
N LEU A 353 22.45 5.55 12.21
CA LEU A 353 21.03 5.72 11.88
C LEU A 353 20.13 4.76 12.64
N LEU A 354 20.52 3.48 12.79
CA LEU A 354 19.77 2.52 13.59
C LEU A 354 19.63 3.00 15.04
N ARG A 355 20.69 3.55 15.64
CA ARG A 355 20.66 4.05 17.02
C ARG A 355 19.70 5.21 17.19
N GLU A 356 19.70 6.16 16.27
CA GLU A 356 18.77 7.29 16.32
C GLU A 356 17.32 6.86 16.06
N ALA A 357 17.11 6.06 15.00
CA ALA A 357 15.78 5.58 14.60
C ALA A 357 15.09 4.73 15.69
N LEU A 358 15.86 3.96 16.47
CA LEU A 358 15.34 2.99 17.44
C LEU A 358 15.45 3.45 18.90
N LYS A 359 15.92 4.67 19.19
CA LYS A 359 16.13 5.15 20.58
C LYS A 359 14.88 5.08 21.46
N ASP A 360 13.71 5.29 20.85
CA ASP A 360 12.40 5.30 21.50
C ASP A 360 11.48 4.17 20.98
N ASP A 361 12.03 3.14 20.33
CA ASP A 361 11.21 2.01 19.86
C ASP A 361 10.82 1.09 21.03
N GLU A 362 9.52 0.80 21.15
CA GLU A 362 8.96 0.03 22.26
C GLU A 362 9.18 -1.49 22.13
N VAL A 363 9.52 -1.99 20.94
CA VAL A 363 9.65 -3.42 20.64
C VAL A 363 11.09 -3.81 20.35
N VAL A 364 11.86 -2.97 19.67
CA VAL A 364 13.21 -3.30 19.20
C VAL A 364 14.26 -2.46 19.91
N GLN A 365 15.27 -3.13 20.47
CA GLN A 365 16.46 -2.49 21.03
C GLN A 365 17.71 -2.90 20.26
N LEU A 366 18.82 -2.19 20.49
CA LEU A 366 20.12 -2.52 19.90
C LEU A 366 21.09 -3.02 20.98
N ALA A 367 21.78 -4.12 20.68
CA ALA A 367 22.89 -4.61 21.47
C ALA A 367 24.12 -4.83 20.58
N ARG A 368 25.32 -4.70 21.17
CA ARG A 368 26.57 -5.07 20.51
C ARG A 368 27.09 -6.35 21.14
N GLU A 369 27.28 -7.40 20.35
CA GLU A 369 27.83 -8.67 20.79
C GLU A 369 29.08 -8.99 19.95
N GLY A 370 30.25 -8.72 20.53
CA GLY A 370 31.53 -8.84 19.83
C GLY A 370 31.63 -7.92 18.62
N GLU A 371 31.78 -8.54 17.44
CA GLU A 371 31.86 -7.87 16.12
C GLU A 371 30.50 -7.77 15.42
N SER A 372 29.39 -8.04 16.11
CA SER A 372 28.04 -7.91 15.55
C SER A 372 27.21 -6.84 16.29
N LEU A 373 26.40 -6.10 15.53
CA LEU A 373 25.29 -5.31 16.05
C LEU A 373 24.00 -6.12 15.87
N GLU A 374 23.29 -6.32 16.95
CA GLU A 374 22.07 -7.14 17.00
C GLU A 374 20.83 -6.28 17.26
N LEU A 375 19.74 -6.60 16.56
CA LEU A 375 18.39 -6.22 16.96
C LEU A 375 17.92 -7.18 18.06
N ILE A 376 17.60 -6.63 19.23
CA ILE A 376 16.90 -7.35 20.29
C ILE A 376 15.41 -7.14 20.07
N VAL A 377 14.75 -8.13 19.49
CA VAL A 377 13.34 -8.05 19.12
C VAL A 377 12.49 -8.57 20.28
N GLY A 378 11.89 -7.63 21.00
CA GLY A 378 10.94 -7.87 22.08
C GLY A 378 9.54 -8.21 21.57
N ASN A 379 8.53 -7.87 22.36
CA ASN A 379 7.13 -7.97 21.99
C ASN A 379 6.29 -7.05 22.88
N ILE A 380 5.12 -6.66 22.39
CA ILE A 380 4.20 -5.75 23.08
C ILE A 380 3.62 -6.32 24.39
N LEU A 381 3.79 -7.62 24.66
CA LEU A 381 3.36 -8.27 25.90
C LEU A 381 4.46 -8.24 26.98
N GLY A 382 5.69 -7.82 26.66
CA GLY A 382 6.84 -7.86 27.57
C GLY A 382 7.33 -9.27 27.92
N GLU A 383 6.86 -10.30 27.20
CA GLU A 383 7.16 -11.70 27.48
C GLU A 383 8.62 -12.03 27.12
N GLN A 384 9.45 -12.23 28.14
CA GLN A 384 10.89 -12.46 27.98
C GLN A 384 11.20 -13.77 27.23
N SER A 385 10.35 -14.78 27.36
CA SER A 385 10.61 -16.09 26.77
C SER A 385 10.57 -16.09 25.23
N VAL A 386 9.94 -15.09 24.61
CA VAL A 386 9.83 -14.99 23.14
C VAL A 386 10.65 -13.85 22.54
N ILE A 387 11.55 -13.23 23.32
CA ILE A 387 12.53 -12.27 22.79
C ILE A 387 13.49 -13.00 21.85
N GLY A 388 13.73 -12.41 20.68
CA GLY A 388 14.66 -12.86 19.66
C GLY A 388 15.87 -11.92 19.55
N LYS A 389 16.97 -12.45 19.04
CA LYS A 389 18.14 -11.65 18.66
C LYS A 389 18.41 -11.87 17.18
N PHE A 390 18.62 -10.80 16.44
CA PHE A 390 18.89 -10.85 15.01
C PHE A 390 20.14 -10.02 14.67
N PRO A 391 21.23 -10.62 14.15
CA PRO A 391 22.40 -9.87 13.71
C PRO A 391 22.06 -9.04 12.47
N ILE A 392 22.19 -7.71 12.56
CA ILE A 392 21.83 -6.78 11.47
C ILE A 392 23.07 -6.19 10.79
N ILE A 393 24.19 -6.10 11.51
CA ILE A 393 25.50 -5.72 10.97
C ILE A 393 26.55 -6.66 11.57
N ASP A 394 27.35 -7.29 10.72
CA ASP A 394 28.59 -7.96 11.13
C ASP A 394 29.78 -7.16 10.63
N TRP A 395 30.83 -7.00 11.44
CA TRP A 395 32.00 -6.15 11.14
C TRP A 395 33.12 -6.87 10.39
#